data_AF-A0A496L4X9-F1
#
_entry.id   AF-A0A496L4X9-F1
#
_cell.length_a   1.000
_cell.length_b   1.000
_cell.length_c   1.000
_cell.angle_alpha   90.00
_cell.angle_beta   90.00
_cell.angle_gamma   90.00
#
_symmetry.space_group_name_H-M   'P 1'
#
loop_
_entity.id
_entity.type
_entity.pdbx_description
1 polymer ?
#
loop_
_entity_poly.entity_id
_entity_poly.type
_entity_poly.pdbx_seq_one_letter_code
_entity_poly.pdbx_strand_id
1 'polypeptide(L)'
;MIYPDSFEQKIGVDIVRNNIKRMCVNDLSYVFIDKLNFTNDYYLIKHRLEYIKEMFAILESNINVLPIYQIDDFRVPFKSTEIEGTFLETDILLSIKKFLECLGQLVDFFSKKNKECHPLLANYLSNVAVADSVLKDISRIL
;
A
#
# COMPACT_ATOMS: atom_id res chain seq x y z
N MET A 1 8.70 23.52 6.24
CA MET A 1 7.74 23.78 7.35
C MET A 1 8.40 24.72 8.35
N ILE A 2 7.63 25.59 9.02
CA ILE A 2 8.13 26.57 10.01
C ILE A 2 7.95 26.04 11.46
N TYR A 3 7.48 24.80 11.62
CA TYR A 3 7.24 24.22 12.95
C TYR A 3 8.51 23.55 13.51
N PRO A 4 8.80 23.73 14.82
CA PRO A 4 9.88 23.00 15.49
C PRO A 4 9.61 21.50 15.53
N ASP A 5 10.65 20.68 15.62
CA ASP A 5 10.55 19.21 15.68
C ASP A 5 9.68 18.70 16.84
N SER A 6 9.57 19.48 17.93
CA SER A 6 8.73 19.15 19.09
C SER A 6 7.24 19.48 18.92
N PHE A 7 6.83 20.07 17.79
CA PHE A 7 5.44 20.49 17.60
C PHE A 7 4.47 19.30 17.65
N GLU A 8 4.80 18.20 16.98
CA GLU A 8 3.94 17.01 16.95
C GLU A 8 3.73 16.39 18.33
N GLN A 9 4.79 16.30 19.12
CA GLN A 9 4.74 15.80 20.50
C GLN A 9 3.84 16.67 21.38
N LYS A 10 3.89 18.00 21.20
CA LYS A 10 3.10 18.94 22.00
C LYS A 10 1.60 18.83 21.74
N ILE A 11 1.19 18.42 20.53
CA ILE A 11 -0.23 18.26 20.16
C ILE A 11 -0.68 16.79 20.13
N GLY A 12 0.21 15.85 20.47
CA GLY A 12 -0.07 14.42 20.52
C GLY A 12 -0.22 13.71 19.17
N VAL A 13 0.24 14.32 18.07
CA VAL A 13 0.16 13.72 16.74
C VAL A 13 1.13 12.54 16.59
N ASP A 14 2.24 12.57 17.32
CA ASP A 14 3.16 11.44 17.45
C ASP A 14 2.46 10.18 18.01
N ILE A 15 1.56 10.34 18.99
CA ILE A 15 0.76 9.25 19.54
C ILE A 15 -0.19 8.70 18.48
N VAL A 16 -0.84 9.57 17.71
CA VAL A 16 -1.73 9.15 16.61
C VAL A 16 -0.94 8.36 15.56
N ARG A 17 0.23 8.84 15.12
CA ARG A 17 1.10 8.12 14.18
C ARG A 17 1.49 6.74 14.70
N ASN A 18 1.90 6.65 15.97
CA ASN A 18 2.30 5.38 16.57
C ASN A 18 1.12 4.38 16.64
N ASN A 19 -0.09 4.84 16.91
CA ASN A 19 -1.28 3.99 16.88
C ASN A 19 -1.59 3.50 15.46
N ILE A 20 -1.51 4.37 14.44
CA ILE A 20 -1.71 3.97 13.05
C ILE A 20 -0.66 2.93 12.63
N LYS A 21 0.62 3.13 12.99
CA LYS A 21 1.69 2.14 12.70
C LYS A 21 1.35 0.76 13.28
N ARG A 22 0.88 0.69 14.53
CA ARG A 22 0.49 -0.59 15.16
C ARG A 22 -0.63 -1.33 14.42
N MET A 23 -1.44 -0.62 13.63
CA MET A 23 -2.53 -1.19 12.84
C MET A 23 -2.11 -1.54 11.40
N CYS A 24 -0.90 -1.19 10.97
CA CYS A 24 -0.44 -1.46 9.61
C CYS A 24 0.09 -2.89 9.47
N VAL A 25 -0.13 -3.47 8.29
CA VAL A 25 0.22 -4.88 7.98
C VAL A 25 1.66 -5.09 7.53
N ASN A 26 2.41 -4.02 7.23
CA ASN A 26 3.78 -4.12 6.74
C ASN A 26 4.66 -2.93 7.17
N ASP A 27 5.98 -3.15 7.20
CA ASP A 27 6.97 -2.15 7.59
C ASP A 27 7.07 -0.99 6.60
N LEU A 28 6.73 -1.24 5.33
CA LEU A 28 6.70 -0.19 4.30
C LEU A 28 5.71 0.92 4.68
N SER A 29 4.58 0.56 5.29
CA SER A 29 3.58 1.52 5.78
C SER A 29 4.16 2.46 6.84
N TYR A 30 5.13 2.01 7.64
CA TYR A 30 5.76 2.86 8.66
C TYR A 30 6.56 3.99 7.99
N VAL A 31 7.29 3.67 6.92
CA VAL A 31 8.01 4.66 6.12
C VAL A 31 7.06 5.69 5.52
N PHE A 32 5.88 5.28 5.06
CA PHE A 32 4.87 6.21 4.57
C PHE A 32 4.32 7.11 5.68
N ILE A 33 4.00 6.55 6.84
CA ILE A 33 3.51 7.30 8.01
C ILE A 33 4.55 8.32 8.49
N ASP A 34 5.83 7.95 8.50
CA ASP A 34 6.93 8.84 8.92
C ASP A 34 7.16 9.99 7.94
N LYS A 35 6.83 9.80 6.66
CA LYS A 35 6.93 10.86 5.64
C LYS A 35 5.72 11.79 5.61
N LEU A 36 4.62 11.47 6.30
CA LEU A 36 3.46 12.37 6.37
C LEU A 36 3.87 13.66 7.08
N ASN A 37 3.68 14.80 6.41
CA ASN A 37 3.95 16.13 6.95
C ASN A 37 2.66 16.94 6.95
N PHE A 38 2.55 17.90 7.87
CA PHE A 38 1.45 18.86 7.82
C PHE A 38 1.49 19.64 6.51
N THR A 39 0.31 19.87 5.96
CA THR A 39 0.11 20.71 4.79
C THR A 39 -1.01 21.70 5.09
N ASN A 40 -0.93 22.88 4.49
CA ASN A 40 -1.98 23.89 4.51
C ASN A 40 -2.64 24.05 3.13
N ASP A 41 -2.28 23.20 2.15
CA ASP A 41 -2.91 23.18 0.84
C ASP A 41 -4.31 22.58 0.95
N TYR A 42 -5.32 23.44 0.82
CA TYR A 42 -6.73 23.08 0.89
C TYR A 42 -7.11 21.97 -0.11
N TYR A 43 -6.63 22.06 -1.36
CA TYR A 43 -7.00 21.09 -2.39
C TYR A 43 -6.37 19.73 -2.10
N LEU A 44 -5.12 19.70 -1.65
CA LEU A 44 -4.45 18.47 -1.23
C LEU A 44 -5.13 17.82 -0.02
N ILE A 45 -5.52 18.61 0.98
CA ILE A 45 -6.24 18.12 2.17
C ILE A 45 -7.59 17.54 1.74
N LYS A 46 -8.36 18.30 0.95
CA LYS A 46 -9.68 17.86 0.48
C LYS A 46 -9.57 16.54 -0.29
N HIS A 47 -8.64 16.45 -1.24
CA HIS A 47 -8.43 15.25 -2.05
C HIS A 47 -8.07 14.03 -1.21
N ARG A 48 -7.18 14.18 -0.21
CA ARG A 48 -6.84 13.10 0.73
C ARG A 48 -8.03 12.65 1.57
N LEU A 49 -8.85 13.59 2.03
CA LEU A 49 -10.06 13.27 2.80
C LEU A 49 -11.10 12.53 1.95
N GLU A 50 -11.20 12.84 0.65
CA GLU A 50 -12.11 12.12 -0.25
C GLU A 50 -11.66 10.65 -0.45
N TYR A 51 -10.36 10.38 -0.61
CA TYR A 51 -9.83 9.00 -0.60
C TYR A 51 -10.14 8.26 0.70
N ILE A 52 -9.93 8.92 1.84
CA ILE A 52 -10.20 8.34 3.16
C ILE A 52 -11.70 8.02 3.30
N LYS A 53 -12.58 8.91 2.83
CA LYS A 53 -14.04 8.69 2.84
C LYS A 53 -14.44 7.46 2.02
N GLU A 54 -13.87 7.27 0.83
CA GLU A 54 -14.12 6.06 0.04
C GLU A 54 -13.65 4.79 0.77
N MET A 55 -12.46 4.83 1.38
CA MET A 55 -11.96 3.70 2.18
C MET A 55 -12.87 3.39 3.38
N PHE A 56 -13.36 4.40 4.11
CA PHE A 56 -14.32 4.20 5.20
C PHE A 56 -15.59 3.52 4.72
N ALA A 57 -16.17 3.96 3.60
CA ALA A 57 -17.37 3.36 3.04
C ALA A 57 -17.18 1.87 2.69
N ILE A 58 -15.99 1.49 2.19
CA ILE A 58 -15.64 0.08 1.94
C ILE A 58 -15.59 -0.69 3.26
N LEU A 59 -14.88 -0.17 4.26
CA LEU A 59 -14.68 -0.86 5.55
C LEU A 59 -15.98 -0.99 6.36
N GLU A 60 -16.88 0.00 6.28
CA GLU A 60 -18.23 -0.06 6.88
C GLU A 60 -19.10 -1.13 6.22
N SER A 61 -18.94 -1.36 4.91
CA SER A 61 -19.71 -2.37 4.19
C SER A 61 -19.28 -3.80 4.54
N ASN A 62 -17.98 -4.08 4.59
CA ASN A 62 -17.37 -5.30 5.11
C ASN A 62 -15.85 -5.14 5.16
N ILE A 63 -15.26 -5.21 6.37
CA ILE A 63 -13.82 -5.05 6.58
C ILE A 63 -12.97 -6.11 5.85
N ASN A 64 -13.53 -7.30 5.64
CA ASN A 64 -12.84 -8.43 5.00
C ASN A 64 -12.98 -8.43 3.47
N VAL A 65 -13.53 -7.37 2.88
CA VAL A 65 -13.78 -7.32 1.44
C VAL A 65 -12.53 -7.00 0.63
N LEU A 66 -11.53 -6.36 1.26
CA LEU A 66 -10.28 -6.00 0.61
C LEU A 66 -9.27 -7.15 0.73
N PRO A 67 -8.65 -7.58 -0.38
CA PRO A 67 -7.66 -8.66 -0.38
C PRO A 67 -6.30 -8.15 0.09
N ILE A 68 -6.21 -7.57 1.30
CA ILE A 68 -4.98 -7.01 1.85
C ILE A 68 -4.41 -8.01 2.85
N TYR A 69 -3.25 -8.56 2.52
CA TYR A 69 -2.52 -9.51 3.35
C TYR A 69 -1.19 -8.92 3.80
N GLN A 70 -0.50 -9.63 4.70
CA GLN A 70 0.88 -9.32 5.02
C GLN A 70 1.74 -9.46 3.76
N ILE A 71 2.53 -8.43 3.47
CA ILE A 71 3.40 -8.34 2.29
C ILE A 71 4.82 -8.16 2.81
N ASP A 72 5.73 -9.02 2.32
CA ASP A 72 7.15 -8.96 2.66
C ASP A 72 7.83 -7.74 2.01
N ASP A 73 8.92 -7.29 2.62
CA ASP A 73 9.75 -6.24 2.05
C ASP A 73 10.74 -6.82 1.02
N PHE A 74 10.46 -6.59 -0.26
CA PHE A 74 11.30 -7.10 -1.34
C PHE A 74 12.51 -6.22 -1.67
N ARG A 75 12.69 -5.05 -1.02
CA ARG A 75 13.80 -4.13 -1.35
C ARG A 75 15.18 -4.76 -1.17
N VAL A 76 15.36 -5.50 -0.07
CA VAL A 76 16.64 -6.18 0.21
C VAL A 76 16.87 -7.35 -0.74
N PRO A 77 15.89 -8.28 -0.94
CA PRO A 77 16.04 -9.33 -1.94
C PRO A 77 16.31 -8.80 -3.36
N PHE A 78 15.56 -7.80 -3.85
CA PHE A 78 15.82 -7.23 -5.18
C PHE A 78 17.20 -6.58 -5.29
N LYS A 79 17.67 -5.91 -4.23
CA LYS A 79 19.01 -5.33 -4.23
C LYS A 79 20.12 -6.38 -4.36
N SER A 80 19.93 -7.58 -3.80
CA SER A 80 20.93 -8.64 -3.98
C SER A 80 21.09 -9.05 -5.45
N THR A 81 20.00 -9.05 -6.22
CA THR A 81 19.99 -9.43 -7.66
C THR A 81 20.75 -8.47 -8.57
N GLU A 82 21.14 -7.29 -8.08
CA GLU A 82 22.02 -6.37 -8.81
C GLU A 82 23.45 -6.94 -8.96
N ILE A 83 23.84 -7.89 -8.09
CA ILE A 83 25.12 -8.57 -8.15
C ILE A 83 25.02 -9.75 -9.13
N GLU A 84 25.83 -9.73 -10.18
CA GLU A 84 25.87 -10.82 -11.16
C GLU A 84 26.10 -12.19 -10.49
N GLY A 85 25.34 -13.20 -10.93
CA GLY A 85 25.42 -14.56 -10.40
C GLY A 85 24.62 -14.81 -9.12
N THR A 86 23.90 -13.81 -8.61
CA THR A 86 22.94 -13.99 -7.51
C THR A 86 21.53 -14.24 -8.04
N PHE A 87 20.72 -14.96 -7.26
CA PHE A 87 19.34 -15.32 -7.60
C PHE A 87 18.46 -15.16 -6.37
N LEU A 88 17.16 -14.93 -6.59
CA LEU A 88 16.18 -14.94 -5.52
C LEU A 88 15.95 -16.37 -5.05
N GLU A 89 15.85 -16.53 -3.73
CA GLU A 89 15.48 -17.80 -3.11
C GLU A 89 14.00 -18.16 -3.42
N THR A 90 13.69 -19.45 -3.38
CA THR A 90 12.37 -19.99 -3.75
C THR A 90 11.23 -19.45 -2.86
N ASP A 91 11.50 -19.27 -1.57
CA ASP A 91 10.58 -18.68 -0.61
C ASP A 91 10.27 -17.21 -0.93
N ILE A 92 11.29 -16.42 -1.31
CA ILE A 92 11.12 -15.04 -1.77
C ILE A 92 10.28 -15.00 -3.04
N LEU A 93 10.55 -15.89 -4.01
CA LEU A 93 9.74 -16.00 -5.23
C LEU A 93 8.27 -16.33 -4.93
N LEU A 94 8.02 -17.22 -3.96
CA LEU A 94 6.67 -17.54 -3.51
C LEU A 94 5.98 -16.33 -2.86
N SER A 95 6.70 -15.54 -2.06
CA SER A 95 6.17 -14.30 -1.50
C SER A 95 5.87 -13.24 -2.56
N ILE A 96 6.73 -13.09 -3.57
CA ILE A 96 6.49 -12.19 -4.72
C ILE A 96 5.24 -12.64 -5.48
N LYS A 97 5.07 -13.95 -5.72
CA LYS A 97 3.88 -14.51 -6.36
C LYS A 97 2.61 -14.10 -5.60
N LYS A 98 2.56 -14.34 -4.29
CA LYS A 98 1.42 -13.97 -3.44
C LYS A 98 1.11 -12.47 -3.49
N PHE A 99 2.15 -11.64 -3.49
CA PHE A 99 2.00 -10.19 -3.62
C PHE A 99 1.37 -9.79 -4.95
N LEU A 100 1.84 -10.34 -6.06
CA LEU A 100 1.27 -10.07 -7.39
C LEU A 100 -0.17 -10.56 -7.52
N GLU A 101 -0.49 -11.73 -6.96
CA GLU A 101 -1.88 -12.25 -6.91
C GLU A 101 -2.79 -11.34 -6.08
N CYS A 102 -2.33 -10.90 -4.91
CA CYS A 102 -3.03 -9.93 -4.05
C CYS A 102 -3.31 -8.62 -4.78
N LEU A 103 -2.32 -8.09 -5.51
CA LEU A 103 -2.45 -6.88 -6.31
C LEU A 103 -3.45 -7.06 -7.45
N GLY A 104 -3.43 -8.20 -8.14
CA GLY A 104 -4.44 -8.55 -9.16
C GLY A 104 -5.86 -8.58 -8.59
N GLN A 105 -6.05 -9.27 -7.46
CA GLN A 105 -7.35 -9.31 -6.75
C GLN A 105 -7.83 -7.90 -6.35
N LEU A 106 -6.91 -7.03 -5.93
CA LEU A 106 -7.24 -5.65 -5.57
C LEU A 106 -7.68 -4.84 -6.80
N VAL A 107 -6.95 -4.94 -7.92
CA VAL A 107 -7.35 -4.28 -9.18
C VAL A 107 -8.72 -4.79 -9.66
N ASP A 108 -8.93 -6.10 -9.61
CA ASP A 108 -10.20 -6.73 -9.98
C ASP A 108 -11.34 -6.25 -9.09
N PHE A 109 -11.11 -6.11 -7.78
CA PHE A 109 -12.10 -5.58 -6.83
C PHE A 109 -12.61 -4.21 -7.28
N PHE A 110 -11.75 -3.33 -7.82
CA PHE A 110 -12.11 -1.98 -8.28
C PHE A 110 -12.47 -1.90 -9.78
N SER A 111 -12.51 -3.00 -10.52
CA SER A 111 -12.75 -3.00 -11.97
C SER A 111 -14.23 -2.91 -12.39
N LYS A 112 -15.18 -3.23 -11.49
CA LYS A 112 -16.62 -3.33 -11.80
C LYS A 112 -17.47 -2.40 -10.92
N LYS A 113 -18.45 -2.94 -10.19
CA LYS A 113 -19.42 -2.19 -9.36
C LYS A 113 -18.76 -1.21 -8.39
N ASN A 114 -17.61 -1.57 -7.84
CA ASN A 114 -16.87 -0.72 -6.91
C ASN A 114 -16.22 0.50 -7.59
N LYS A 115 -16.05 0.50 -8.92
CA LYS A 115 -15.59 1.68 -9.66
C LYS A 115 -16.60 2.83 -9.60
N GLU A 116 -17.88 2.50 -9.67
CA GLU A 116 -18.96 3.50 -9.58
C GLU A 116 -19.13 4.01 -8.15
N CYS A 117 -18.98 3.12 -7.16
CA CYS A 117 -19.10 3.47 -5.74
C CYS A 117 -17.86 4.19 -5.18
N HIS A 118 -16.67 3.88 -5.70
CA HIS A 118 -15.36 4.35 -5.21
C HIS A 118 -14.44 4.77 -6.38
N PRO A 119 -14.81 5.83 -7.12
CA PRO A 119 -14.12 6.24 -8.33
C PRO A 119 -12.68 6.72 -8.09
N LEU A 120 -12.39 7.37 -6.95
CA LEU A 120 -11.04 7.87 -6.68
C LEU A 120 -10.06 6.72 -6.46
N LEU A 121 -10.43 5.74 -5.63
CA LEU A 121 -9.63 4.54 -5.38
C LEU A 121 -9.47 3.69 -6.66
N ALA A 122 -10.54 3.55 -7.45
CA ALA A 122 -10.46 2.84 -8.72
C ALA A 122 -9.52 3.52 -9.73
N ASN A 123 -9.55 4.85 -9.82
CA ASN A 123 -8.62 5.61 -10.67
C ASN A 123 -7.18 5.59 -10.15
N TYR A 124 -7.00 5.50 -8.83
CA TYR A 124 -5.66 5.33 -8.25
C TYR A 124 -5.07 3.98 -8.66
N LEU A 125 -5.88 2.92 -8.62
CA LEU A 125 -5.46 1.56 -8.98
C LEU A 125 -5.39 1.29 -10.47
N SER A 126 -6.10 2.04 -11.33
CA SER A 126 -6.00 1.88 -12.78
C SER A 126 -4.61 2.19 -13.33
N ASN A 127 -3.78 2.93 -12.58
CA ASN A 127 -2.39 3.22 -12.92
C ASN A 127 -1.42 2.12 -12.49
N VAL A 128 -1.89 1.13 -11.75
CA VAL A 128 -1.07 0.01 -11.29
C VAL A 128 -1.07 -1.06 -12.38
N ALA A 129 0.07 -1.24 -13.04
CA ALA A 129 0.26 -2.34 -13.98
C ALA A 129 0.43 -3.66 -13.22
N VAL A 130 -0.52 -4.58 -13.38
CA VAL A 130 -0.34 -5.97 -12.93
C VAL A 130 0.64 -6.64 -13.89
N ALA A 131 1.77 -7.11 -13.37
CA ALA A 131 2.80 -7.77 -14.17
C ALA A 131 2.42 -9.23 -14.47
N ASP A 132 1.37 -9.44 -15.26
CA ASP A 132 0.81 -10.77 -15.56
C ASP A 132 1.82 -11.73 -16.20
N SER A 133 2.74 -11.21 -17.00
CA SER A 133 3.84 -12.00 -17.58
C SER A 133 4.76 -12.55 -16.48
N VAL A 134 5.17 -11.70 -15.54
CA VAL A 134 6.03 -12.07 -14.42
C VAL A 134 5.34 -13.10 -13.52
N LEU A 135 4.05 -12.91 -13.25
CA LEU A 135 3.28 -13.86 -12.46
C LEU A 135 3.20 -15.25 -13.12
N LYS A 136 3.05 -15.30 -14.44
CA LYS A 136 3.08 -16.56 -15.22
C LYS A 136 4.46 -17.22 -15.18
N ASP A 137 5.53 -16.44 -15.30
CA ASP A 137 6.90 -16.96 -15.29
C ASP A 137 7.25 -17.55 -13.92
N ILE A 138 6.94 -16.83 -12.83
CA ILE A 138 7.15 -17.35 -11.47
C ILE A 138 6.34 -18.63 -11.25
N SER A 139 5.09 -18.67 -11.72
CA SER A 139 4.22 -19.85 -11.58
C SER A 139 4.64 -21.07 -12.41
N ARG A 140 5.54 -20.89 -13.38
CA ARG A 140 6.10 -21.99 -14.17
C ARG A 140 7.30 -22.66 -13.47
N ILE A 141 8.00 -21.90 -12.63
CA ILE A 141 9.26 -22.31 -12.01
C ILE A 141 9.04 -22.85 -10.58
N LEU A 142 8.00 -22.35 -9.89
CA LEU A 142 7.50 -22.88 -8.62
C LEU A 142 6.58 -24.08 -8.83
#